data_AF-A0AAD9V5I3-F1
#
_entry.id   AF-A0AAD9V5I3-F1
#
_cell.length_a   1.000
_cell.length_b   1.000
_cell.length_c   1.000
_cell.angle_alpha   90.00
_cell.angle_beta   90.00
_cell.angle_gamma   90.00
#
_symmetry.space_group_name_H-M   'P 1'
#
loop_
_entity.id
_entity.type
_entity.pdbx_description
1 polymer ?
#
loop_
_entity_poly.entity_id
_entity_poly.type
_entity_poly.pdbx_seq_one_letter_code
_entity_poly.pdbx_strand_id
1 'polypeptide(L)'
;MFWRAFYTWLAQCKIRMEFLNMLDVLFGVYKKGEDFKILNHLILSAKFYIYKCKHSGVNPSLQVFKVKTKAVHQIERKIAAKRDKLKKHNEKWRKLAPYVSE
;
A
#
# COMPACT_ATOMS: atom_id res chain seq x y z
N MET A 1 14.44 -1.71 9.15
CA MET A 1 14.47 -0.35 8.56
C MET A 1 13.27 -0.06 7.65
N PHE A 2 12.94 -0.91 6.65
CA PHE A 2 11.82 -0.64 5.72
C PHE A 2 10.45 -0.52 6.40
N TRP A 3 10.03 -1.49 7.23
CA TRP A 3 8.69 -1.48 7.85
C TRP A 3 8.45 -0.25 8.74
N ARG A 4 9.49 0.27 9.40
CA ARG A 4 9.43 1.53 10.16
C ARG A 4 9.16 2.72 9.23
N ALA A 5 9.90 2.83 8.14
CA ALA A 5 9.71 3.90 7.15
C ALA A 5 8.32 3.81 6.47
N PHE A 6 7.88 2.58 6.17
CA PHE A 6 6.54 2.28 5.66
C PHE A 6 5.46 2.76 6.63
N TYR A 7 5.57 2.41 7.92
CA TYR A 7 4.65 2.87 8.96
C TYR A 7 4.59 4.40 9.06
N THR A 8 5.74 5.07 9.09
CA THR A 8 5.80 6.55 9.10
C THR A 8 5.11 7.17 7.89
N TRP A 9 5.28 6.58 6.70
CA TRP A 9 4.60 7.05 5.50
C TRP A 9 3.08 6.84 5.53
N LEU A 10 2.60 5.71 6.06
CA LEU A 10 1.16 5.49 6.25
C LEU A 10 0.55 6.53 7.20
N ALA A 11 1.25 6.86 8.28
CA ALA A 11 0.83 7.90 9.21
C ALA A 11 0.75 9.28 8.53
N GLN A 12 1.73 9.63 7.68
CA GLN A 12 1.68 10.85 6.87
C GLN A 12 0.46 10.89 5.93
N CYS A 13 0.06 9.74 5.39
CA CYS A 13 -1.13 9.61 4.55
C CYS A 13 -2.45 9.57 5.35
N LYS A 14 -2.41 9.75 6.68
CA LYS A 14 -3.57 9.68 7.58
C LYS A 14 -4.32 8.33 7.51
N ILE A 15 -3.61 7.26 7.16
CA ILE A 15 -4.11 5.89 7.22
C ILE A 15 -4.11 5.48 8.69
N ARG A 16 -5.28 5.20 9.25
CA ARG A 16 -5.42 4.88 10.67
C ARG A 16 -4.83 3.50 10.94
N MET A 17 -3.88 3.46 11.86
CA MET A 17 -3.28 2.24 12.37
C MET A 17 -2.72 2.53 13.76
N GLU A 18 -3.12 1.74 14.75
CA GLU A 18 -2.63 1.89 16.13
C GLU A 18 -1.18 1.43 16.24
N PHE A 19 -0.84 0.31 15.60
CA PHE A 19 0.50 -0.26 15.56
C PHE A 19 0.62 -1.26 14.40
N LEU A 20 1.79 -1.37 13.77
CA LEU A 20 2.11 -2.44 12.81
C LEU A 20 3.00 -3.48 13.48
N ASN A 21 2.40 -4.55 14.01
CA ASN A 21 3.20 -5.65 14.56
C ASN A 21 3.56 -6.70 13.48
N MET A 22 4.38 -7.67 13.86
CA MET A 22 4.80 -8.75 12.95
C MET A 22 3.63 -9.64 12.50
N LEU A 23 2.62 -9.86 13.36
CA LEU A 23 1.43 -10.65 13.01
C LEU A 23 0.60 -9.94 11.92
N ASP A 24 0.45 -8.61 12.02
CA ASP A 24 -0.21 -7.80 11.00
C ASP A 24 0.52 -7.87 9.66
N VAL A 25 1.87 -7.89 9.68
CA VAL A 25 2.68 -8.07 8.46
C VAL A 25 2.53 -9.47 7.88
N LEU A 26 2.48 -10.51 8.72
CA LEU A 26 2.39 -11.89 8.28
C LEU A 26 1.01 -12.22 7.72
N PHE A 27 -0.05 -11.89 8.46
CA PHE A 27 -1.41 -12.33 8.21
C PHE A 27 -2.33 -11.24 7.65
N GLY A 28 -1.90 -9.97 7.69
CA GLY A 28 -2.75 -8.83 7.37
C GLY A 28 -3.59 -8.38 8.58
N VAL A 29 -4.17 -7.19 8.44
CA VAL A 29 -5.01 -6.54 9.44
C VAL A 29 -6.48 -6.89 9.20
N TYR A 30 -7.13 -7.49 10.20
CA TYR A 30 -8.53 -7.90 10.10
C TYR A 30 -9.48 -6.86 10.71
N LYS A 31 -10.45 -6.38 9.90
CA LYS A 31 -11.61 -5.54 10.29
C LYS A 31 -11.36 -4.35 11.24
N LYS A 32 -10.13 -3.84 11.35
CA LYS A 32 -9.82 -2.62 12.12
C LYS A 32 -10.00 -1.37 11.25
N GLY A 33 -11.23 -0.86 11.18
CA GLY A 33 -11.54 0.48 10.62
C GLY A 33 -11.62 0.56 9.10
N GLU A 34 -11.94 1.75 8.57
CA GLU A 34 -12.23 1.98 7.13
C GLU A 34 -11.05 1.68 6.19
N ASP A 35 -9.81 1.81 6.70
CA ASP A 35 -8.60 1.72 5.87
C ASP A 35 -8.06 0.29 5.71
N PHE A 36 -8.66 -0.72 6.35
CA PHE A 36 -8.10 -2.09 6.38
C PHE A 36 -7.85 -2.66 4.97
N LYS A 37 -8.71 -2.34 4.00
CA LYS A 37 -8.60 -2.82 2.62
C LYS A 37 -7.35 -2.29 1.94
N ILE A 38 -7.12 -0.98 2.02
CA ILE A 38 -5.97 -0.35 1.39
C ILE A 38 -4.68 -0.70 2.15
N LEU A 39 -4.76 -0.79 3.47
CA LEU A 39 -3.64 -1.21 4.30
C LEU A 39 -3.16 -2.62 3.94
N ASN A 40 -4.06 -3.61 3.88
CA ASN A 40 -3.70 -4.97 3.50
C ASN A 40 -3.14 -5.05 2.08
N HIS A 41 -3.70 -4.27 1.16
CA HIS A 41 -3.19 -4.17 -0.19
C HIS A 41 -1.73 -3.66 -0.22
N LEU A 42 -1.41 -2.63 0.57
CA LEU A 42 -0.06 -2.09 0.68
C LEU A 42 0.90 -3.05 1.39
N ILE A 43 0.48 -3.72 2.46
CA ILE A 43 1.29 -4.74 3.16
C ILE A 43 1.65 -5.88 2.19
N LEU A 44 0.68 -6.39 1.44
CA LEU A 44 0.92 -7.45 0.46
C LEU A 44 1.90 -6.99 -0.63
N SER A 45 1.71 -5.77 -1.15
CA SER A 45 2.61 -5.17 -2.15
C SER A 45 4.03 -4.96 -1.60
N ALA A 46 4.15 -4.54 -0.34
CA ALA A 46 5.42 -4.36 0.34
C ALA A 46 6.17 -5.68 0.54
N LYS A 47 5.47 -6.75 0.94
CA LYS A 47 6.06 -8.11 1.06
C LYS A 47 6.63 -8.58 -0.26
N PHE A 48 5.86 -8.42 -1.34
CA PHE A 48 6.31 -8.79 -2.68
C PHE A 48 7.51 -7.96 -3.13
N TYR A 49 7.52 -6.67 -2.85
CA TYR A 49 8.66 -5.80 -3.15
C TYR A 49 9.92 -6.21 -2.39
N ILE A 50 9.82 -6.44 -1.08
CA ILE A 50 10.94 -6.91 -0.24
C ILE A 50 11.49 -8.23 -0.76
N TYR A 51 10.62 -9.17 -1.12
CA TYR A 51 11.02 -10.44 -1.71
C TYR A 51 11.85 -10.25 -2.99
N LYS A 52 11.38 -9.40 -3.92
CA LYS A 52 12.12 -9.09 -5.15
C LYS A 52 13.47 -8.42 -4.89
N CYS A 53 13.53 -7.50 -3.93
CA CYS A 53 14.77 -6.88 -3.48
C CYS A 53 15.77 -7.91 -2.96
N LYS A 54 15.33 -8.81 -2.07
CA LYS A 54 16.16 -9.89 -1.54
C LYS A 54 16.68 -10.82 -2.64
N HIS A 55 15.82 -11.22 -3.57
CA HIS A 55 16.21 -12.05 -4.72
C HIS A 55 17.25 -11.35 -5.62
N SER A 56 17.22 -10.02 -5.69
CA SER A 56 18.13 -9.23 -6.54
C SER A 56 19.38 -8.73 -5.79
N GLY A 57 19.56 -9.09 -4.52
CA GLY A 57 20.67 -8.58 -3.69
C GLY A 57 20.62 -7.08 -3.37
N VAL A 58 19.46 -6.43 -3.53
CA VAL A 58 19.29 -4.98 -3.33
C VAL A 58 18.50 -4.71 -2.05
N ASN A 59 18.87 -3.66 -1.31
CA ASN A 59 18.13 -3.23 -0.14
C ASN A 59 16.79 -2.54 -0.52
N PRO A 60 15.66 -2.88 0.14
CA PRO A 60 14.38 -2.25 -0.15
C PRO A 60 14.36 -0.77 0.24
N SER A 61 13.94 0.09 -0.69
CA SER A 61 13.81 1.54 -0.53
C SER A 61 12.35 1.97 -0.51
N LEU A 62 11.97 2.81 0.45
CA LEU A 62 10.61 3.36 0.51
C LEU A 62 10.28 4.21 -0.72
N GLN A 63 11.24 4.97 -1.26
CA GLN A 63 11.00 5.82 -2.43
C GLN A 63 10.67 4.98 -3.67
N VAL A 64 11.42 3.91 -3.90
CA VAL A 64 11.15 2.95 -4.98
C VAL A 64 9.79 2.28 -4.77
N PHE A 65 9.45 1.94 -3.52
CA PHE A 65 8.14 1.37 -3.20
C PHE A 65 6.98 2.34 -3.49
N LYS A 66 7.12 3.64 -3.20
CA LYS A 66 6.11 4.66 -3.54
C LYS A 66 5.88 4.75 -5.06
N VAL A 67 6.95 4.75 -5.85
CA VAL A 67 6.86 4.72 -7.33
C VAL A 67 6.13 3.47 -7.81
N LYS A 68 6.44 2.30 -7.25
CA LYS A 68 5.73 1.05 -7.58
C LYS A 68 4.24 1.11 -7.17
N THR A 69 3.94 1.70 -6.02
CA THR A 69 2.56 1.87 -5.55
C THR A 69 1.75 2.76 -6.49
N LYS A 70 2.37 3.83 -7.03
CA LYS A 70 1.77 4.70 -8.05
C LYS A 70 1.41 3.93 -9.32
N ALA A 71 2.31 3.08 -9.80
CA ALA A 71 2.05 2.22 -10.96
C ALA A 71 0.88 1.25 -10.70
N VAL A 72 0.84 0.62 -9.52
CA VAL A 72 -0.27 -0.26 -9.10
C VAL A 72 -1.60 0.49 -9.07
N HIS A 73 -1.62 1.70 -8.50
CA HIS A 73 -2.80 2.56 -8.47
C HIS A 73 -3.33 2.87 -9.88
N GLN A 74 -2.45 3.26 -10.81
CA GLN A 74 -2.82 3.58 -12.19
C GLN A 74 -3.37 2.35 -12.95
N ILE A 75 -2.76 1.18 -12.76
CA ILE A 75 -3.21 -0.08 -13.37
C ILE A 75 -4.60 -0.46 -12.82
N GLU A 76 -4.77 -0.44 -11.48
CA GLU A 76 -6.06 -0.77 -10.85
C GLU A 76 -7.15 0.22 -11.29
N ARG A 77 -6.83 1.52 -11.40
CA ARG A 77 -7.76 2.54 -11.89
C ARG A 77 -8.23 2.25 -13.31
N LYS A 78 -7.32 1.89 -14.22
CA LYS A 78 -7.68 1.53 -15.61
C LYS A 78 -8.59 0.30 -15.66
N ILE A 79 -8.31 -0.72 -14.83
CA ILE A 79 -9.15 -1.92 -14.72
C ILE A 79 -10.54 -1.56 -14.15
N ALA A 80 -10.58 -0.71 -13.12
CA ALA A 80 -11.82 -0.28 -12.49
C ALA A 80 -12.69 0.55 -13.45
N ALA A 81 -12.09 1.45 -14.24
CA ALA A 81 -12.79 2.22 -15.26
C ALA A 81 -13.44 1.31 -16.32
N LYS A 82 -12.70 0.30 -16.82
CA LYS A 82 -13.23 -0.69 -17.78
C LYS A 82 -14.35 -1.56 -17.23
N ARG A 83 -14.50 -1.66 -15.91
CA ARG A 83 -15.46 -2.53 -15.23
C ARG A 83 -16.57 -1.77 -14.51
N ASP A 84 -16.68 -0.46 -14.73
CA ASP A 84 -17.61 0.43 -14.03
C ASP A 84 -17.52 0.32 -12.48
N LYS A 85 -16.27 0.22 -11.97
CA LYS A 85 -15.97 0.10 -10.53
C LYS A 85 -15.12 1.27 -10.02
N LEU A 86 -15.14 2.40 -10.72
CA LEU A 86 -14.28 3.55 -10.40
C LEU A 86 -14.59 4.15 -9.03
N LYS A 87 -15.87 4.20 -8.64
CA LYS A 87 -16.29 4.65 -7.30
C LYS A 87 -15.61 3.83 -6.19
N LYS A 88 -15.67 2.50 -6.29
CA LYS A 88 -15.05 1.58 -5.32
C LYS A 88 -13.53 1.70 -5.28
N HIS A 89 -12.89 1.94 -6.44
CA HIS A 89 -11.46 2.24 -6.51
C HIS A 89 -11.14 3.54 -5.76
N ASN A 90 -11.84 4.64 -6.09
CA ASN A 90 -11.61 5.95 -5.47
C ASN A 90 -11.84 5.91 -3.95
N GLU A 91 -12.86 5.20 -3.47
CA GLU A 91 -13.11 5.01 -2.04
C GLU A 91 -11.95 4.30 -1.33
N LYS A 92 -11.43 3.21 -1.91
CA LYS A 92 -10.27 2.47 -1.38
C LYS A 92 -9.02 3.34 -1.35
N TRP A 93 -8.75 4.11 -2.40
CA TRP A 93 -7.52 4.88 -2.57
C TRP A 93 -7.59 6.32 -2.04
N ARG A 94 -8.75 6.77 -1.56
CA ARG A 94 -9.07 8.16 -1.20
C ARG A 94 -7.95 8.88 -0.43
N LYS A 95 -7.41 8.24 0.62
CA LYS A 95 -6.37 8.84 1.48
C LYS A 95 -4.98 8.87 0.85
N LEU A 96 -4.69 7.94 -0.06
CA LEU A 96 -3.43 7.88 -0.79
C LEU A 96 -3.44 8.70 -2.06
N ALA A 97 -4.62 9.04 -2.60
CA ALA A 97 -4.76 9.72 -3.87
C ALA A 97 -3.82 10.94 -4.02
N PRO A 98 -3.64 11.82 -3.02
CA PRO A 98 -2.70 12.95 -3.14
C PRO A 98 -1.23 12.56 -3.33
N TYR A 99 -0.86 11.33 -2.99
CA TYR A 99 0.52 10.81 -3.03
C TYR A 99 0.78 9.87 -4.21
N VAL A 100 -0.27 9.48 -4.94
CA VAL A 100 -0.20 8.49 -6.03
C VAL A 100 -0.92 8.94 -7.31
N SER A 101 -1.49 10.13 -7.33
CA SER A 101 -2.22 10.69 -8.48
C SER A 101 -1.36 11.73 -9.17
N GLU A 102 -0.47 11.25 -10.03
CA GLU A 102 0.21 12.00 -11.10
C GLU A 102 0.48 11.03 -12.26
#